data_AF-A0A1T4LXP3-F1
#
_entry.id   AF-A0A1T4LXP3-F1
#
_cell.length_a   1.000
_cell.length_b   1.000
_cell.length_c   1.000
_cell.angle_alpha   90.00
_cell.angle_beta   90.00
_cell.angle_gamma   90.00
#
_symmetry.space_group_name_H-M   'P 1'
#
loop_
_entity.id
_entity.type
_entity.pdbx_description
1 polymer ?
#
loop_
_entity_poly.entity_id
_entity_poly.type
_entity_poly.pdbx_seq_one_letter_code
_entity_poly.pdbx_strand_id
1 'polypeptide(L)'
;MKKIKNGIIMGTALFALASPLLSVACKGPEQNTSGTNETIPPNQQQNKVIKIQMLTPWSVGNDETKITKLKTDIQTSMNNYLQSKNANISVDIKMVSSDDYQIISENIAKGESDLGFVSSGSLVSVNTPDNEFNANIIQTLTSRFLGDVKDANYGTDGMQLQQIAQAEQEAFNKIPWSAQWNDAENGNGWNGSSYTKFYADYNSTDSKNLVGYQRGLVAIVANDEVTQKIIQAWNNKNLAEFVSYGLGIGKPSSGSKYFLPEALMKKQFNTAQNVQLKSFADLSEKYSGKLVQAKFTEASDEKNKNIHIFFDNEASYSYTKYKDSKAYAYAINPTIRPEEKITFLTVTDPLPFNIGILSKNVNSEQISLIIQALDNLNTESIYGRNVGFFGYENSTFADFKTKLKQTLGE
;
A
#
# COMPACT_ATOMS: atom_id res chain seq x y z
N MET A 1 33.94 5.07 -24.15
CA MET A 1 34.84 6.19 -23.83
C MET A 1 34.21 7.51 -24.28
N LYS A 2 33.76 8.35 -23.35
CA LYS A 2 33.60 9.80 -23.53
C LYS A 2 33.45 10.40 -22.13
N LYS A 3 34.52 11.05 -21.66
CA LYS A 3 34.60 11.76 -20.38
C LYS A 3 33.87 13.09 -20.51
N ILE A 4 33.04 13.44 -19.54
CA ILE A 4 32.60 14.83 -19.32
C ILE A 4 32.98 15.20 -17.88
N LYS A 5 33.60 16.37 -17.77
CA LYS A 5 34.35 16.88 -16.63
C LYS A 5 33.44 17.46 -15.55
N ASN A 6 33.80 17.21 -14.30
CA ASN A 6 33.36 17.97 -13.13
C ASN A 6 33.88 19.41 -13.18
N GLY A 7 33.03 20.37 -12.86
CA GLY A 7 33.38 21.76 -12.60
C GLY A 7 32.76 22.19 -11.28
N ILE A 8 33.58 22.22 -10.24
CA ILE A 8 33.30 22.81 -8.93
C ILE A 8 33.45 24.33 -9.07
N ILE A 9 32.47 25.11 -8.63
CA ILE A 9 32.64 26.54 -8.39
C ILE A 9 32.25 26.81 -6.94
N MET A 10 33.28 27.06 -6.12
CA MET A 10 33.19 27.75 -4.84
C MET A 10 32.96 29.25 -5.09
N GLY A 11 32.04 29.84 -4.33
CA GLY A 11 31.83 31.28 -4.28
C GLY A 11 31.32 31.70 -2.89
N THR A 12 32.25 31.95 -1.97
CA THR A 12 32.16 32.98 -0.91
C THR A 12 31.91 34.35 -1.56
N ALA A 13 31.23 35.37 -1.04
CA ALA A 13 30.67 35.74 0.25
C ALA A 13 29.75 36.97 0.01
N LEU A 14 28.85 37.31 0.95
CA LEU A 14 28.82 38.59 1.70
C LEU A 14 27.49 38.77 2.45
N PHE A 15 27.62 39.14 3.73
CA PHE A 15 26.58 39.66 4.59
C PHE A 15 26.08 41.03 4.09
N ALA A 16 24.76 41.25 4.16
CA ALA A 16 24.19 42.59 4.32
C ALA A 16 23.01 42.52 5.30
N LEU A 17 23.24 43.08 6.49
CA LEU A 17 22.23 43.42 7.48
C LEU A 17 21.41 44.60 6.97
N ALA A 18 20.07 44.50 7.00
CA ALA A 18 19.21 45.67 7.03
C ALA A 18 17.84 45.33 7.65
N SER A 19 17.62 45.81 8.85
CA SER A 19 16.33 46.14 9.47
C SER A 19 16.62 47.32 10.41
N PRO A 20 15.65 48.15 10.83
CA PRO A 20 14.24 48.26 10.44
C PRO A 20 13.85 49.70 10.01
N LEU A 21 12.66 49.89 9.45
CA LEU A 21 11.98 51.19 9.50
C LEU A 21 10.59 51.01 10.09
N LEU A 22 10.48 51.45 11.34
CA LEU A 22 9.25 51.79 12.05
C LEU A 22 8.62 53.01 11.37
N SER A 23 7.33 52.94 11.06
CA SER A 23 6.50 54.15 10.93
C SER A 23 5.36 54.08 11.95
N VAL A 24 5.50 54.94 12.94
CA VAL A 24 4.49 55.30 13.94
C VAL A 24 3.38 56.10 13.26
N ALA A 25 2.12 55.73 13.51
CA ALA A 25 0.99 56.63 13.30
C ALA A 25 0.10 56.59 14.55
N CYS A 26 0.22 57.63 15.37
CA CYS A 26 -0.70 57.94 16.47
C CYS A 26 -1.99 58.56 15.92
N LYS A 27 -3.14 58.08 16.39
CA LYS A 27 -4.39 58.86 16.55
C LYS A 27 -5.21 58.20 17.68
N GLY A 28 -5.35 58.91 18.81
CA GLY A 28 -6.23 58.53 19.93
C GLY A 28 -7.62 59.13 19.79
N PRO A 29 -8.32 59.47 20.89
CA PRO A 29 -8.51 58.73 22.14
C PRO A 29 -9.90 58.03 22.20
N GLU A 30 -10.03 57.07 23.11
CA GLU A 30 -11.23 56.29 23.41
C GLU A 30 -12.44 57.15 23.81
N GLN A 31 -13.60 56.86 23.22
CA GLN A 31 -14.90 57.20 23.79
C GLN A 31 -15.54 55.92 24.33
N ASN A 32 -15.73 55.90 25.65
CA ASN A 32 -16.61 55.00 26.36
C ASN A 32 -18.05 55.20 25.90
N THR A 33 -18.68 54.14 25.36
CA THR A 33 -20.13 54.01 25.34
C THR A 33 -20.53 52.71 26.01
N SER A 34 -21.28 52.89 27.09
CA SER A 34 -21.97 51.86 27.86
C SER A 34 -23.16 51.28 27.09
N GLY A 35 -23.31 49.96 27.17
CA GLY A 35 -24.61 49.29 27.14
C GLY A 35 -25.09 48.82 25.77
N THR A 36 -25.08 47.50 25.57
CA THR A 36 -26.28 46.65 25.59
C THR A 36 -25.84 45.19 25.76
N ASN A 37 -26.44 44.49 26.72
CA ASN A 37 -26.35 43.03 26.83
C ASN A 37 -27.00 42.42 25.58
N GLU A 38 -26.22 42.17 24.55
CA GLU A 38 -26.62 41.27 23.47
C GLU A 38 -26.54 39.84 23.99
N THR A 39 -27.72 39.22 24.08
CA THR A 39 -27.88 37.77 24.17
C THR A 39 -27.08 37.11 23.06
N ILE A 40 -25.99 36.43 23.43
CA ILE A 40 -25.22 35.55 22.55
C ILE A 40 -26.20 34.49 22.01
N PRO A 41 -26.43 34.40 20.68
CA PRO A 41 -27.28 33.36 20.13
C PRO A 41 -26.66 31.99 20.38
N PRO A 42 -27.45 30.96 20.72
CA PRO A 42 -26.91 29.64 20.97
C PRO A 42 -26.36 29.05 19.67
N ASN A 43 -25.06 28.75 19.71
CA ASN A 43 -24.39 27.74 18.90
C ASN A 43 -24.17 28.04 17.40
N GLN A 44 -23.34 29.03 17.07
CA GLN A 44 -22.48 28.94 15.88
C GLN A 44 -21.25 28.10 16.22
N GLN A 45 -21.46 26.80 16.40
CA GLN A 45 -20.35 25.86 16.57
C GLN A 45 -19.58 25.86 15.24
N GLN A 46 -18.40 26.48 15.21
CA GLN A 46 -17.60 26.63 13.99
C GLN A 46 -17.48 25.28 13.27
N ASN A 47 -17.86 25.26 11.99
CA ASN A 47 -17.76 24.07 11.14
C ASN A 47 -16.28 23.65 11.07
N LYS A 48 -15.94 22.50 11.67
CA LYS A 48 -14.55 22.04 11.74
C LYS A 48 -14.15 21.45 10.39
N VAL A 49 -13.05 21.95 9.82
CA VAL A 49 -12.45 21.39 8.61
C VAL A 49 -11.50 20.24 8.98
N ILE A 50 -11.75 19.04 8.47
CA ILE A 50 -10.88 17.87 8.59
C ILE A 50 -9.97 17.83 7.36
N LYS A 51 -8.66 17.91 7.57
CA LYS A 51 -7.66 17.81 6.49
C LYS A 51 -7.36 16.34 6.21
N ILE A 52 -7.59 15.88 4.98
CA ILE A 52 -7.43 14.48 4.60
C ILE A 52 -6.37 14.35 3.50
N GLN A 53 -5.39 13.49 3.71
CA GLN A 53 -4.41 13.08 2.71
C GLN A 53 -4.82 11.75 2.06
N MET A 54 -5.06 11.77 0.74
CA MET A 54 -5.52 10.61 -0.04
C MET A 54 -4.51 10.25 -1.13
N LEU A 55 -4.31 8.95 -1.36
CA LEU A 55 -3.35 8.46 -2.35
C LEU A 55 -3.83 8.77 -3.77
N THR A 56 -2.95 9.28 -4.64
CA THR A 56 -3.24 9.45 -6.06
C THR A 56 -3.34 8.08 -6.75
N PRO A 57 -4.45 7.76 -7.44
CA PRO A 57 -4.55 6.51 -8.19
C PRO A 57 -3.50 6.41 -9.29
N TRP A 58 -2.93 5.23 -9.49
CA TRP A 58 -1.91 5.01 -10.51
C TRP A 58 -2.40 5.32 -11.94
N SER A 59 -3.70 5.12 -12.19
CA SER A 59 -4.35 5.45 -13.47
C SER A 59 -4.35 6.95 -13.80
N VAL A 60 -4.29 7.81 -12.77
CA VAL A 60 -4.19 9.26 -12.92
C VAL A 60 -2.74 9.68 -13.21
N GLY A 61 -1.77 9.00 -12.61
CA GLY A 61 -0.35 9.29 -12.78
C GLY A 61 0.02 10.69 -12.24
N ASN A 62 0.96 11.36 -12.92
CA ASN A 62 1.46 12.69 -12.52
C ASN A 62 0.78 13.85 -13.27
N ASP A 63 -0.40 13.61 -13.85
CA ASP A 63 -1.15 14.60 -14.62
C ASP A 63 -1.87 15.58 -13.67
N GLU A 64 -1.29 16.76 -13.46
CA GLU A 64 -1.79 17.77 -12.51
C GLU A 64 -3.25 18.17 -12.75
N THR A 65 -3.70 18.18 -14.00
CA THR A 65 -5.09 18.52 -14.33
C THR A 65 -6.03 17.43 -13.86
N LYS A 66 -5.69 16.15 -14.10
CA LYS A 66 -6.47 15.02 -13.62
C LYS A 66 -6.44 14.89 -12.10
N ILE A 67 -5.29 15.16 -11.47
CA ILE A 67 -5.15 15.17 -10.01
C ILE A 67 -6.05 16.25 -9.41
N THR A 68 -6.02 17.47 -9.96
CA THR A 68 -6.85 18.60 -9.49
C THR A 68 -8.33 18.31 -9.66
N LYS A 69 -8.73 17.72 -10.79
CA LYS A 69 -10.10 17.30 -11.02
C LYS A 69 -10.53 16.23 -10.00
N LEU A 70 -9.74 15.17 -9.83
CA LEU A 70 -10.04 14.10 -8.88
C LEU A 70 -10.16 14.64 -7.44
N LYS A 71 -9.23 15.49 -7.00
CA LYS A 71 -9.30 16.19 -5.70
C LYS A 71 -10.64 16.89 -5.55
N THR A 72 -11.02 17.69 -6.55
CA THR A 72 -12.24 18.50 -6.53
C THR A 72 -13.50 17.63 -6.48
N ASP A 73 -13.55 16.57 -7.28
CA ASP A 73 -14.68 15.64 -7.33
C ASP A 73 -14.86 14.92 -5.99
N ILE A 74 -13.77 14.40 -5.41
CA ILE A 74 -13.78 13.74 -4.08
C ILE A 74 -14.25 14.73 -3.01
N GLN A 75 -13.63 15.90 -2.93
CA GLN A 75 -13.93 16.89 -1.91
C GLN A 75 -15.39 17.37 -1.99
N THR A 76 -15.90 17.56 -3.20
CA THR A 76 -17.29 17.96 -3.43
C THR A 76 -18.26 16.86 -2.99
N SER A 77 -18.05 15.62 -3.42
CA SER A 77 -18.91 14.49 -3.06
C SER A 77 -18.94 14.25 -1.55
N MET A 78 -17.78 14.22 -0.89
CA MET A 78 -17.72 14.05 0.57
C MET A 78 -18.42 15.19 1.32
N ASN A 79 -18.19 16.45 0.93
CA ASN A 79 -18.84 17.59 1.59
C ASN A 79 -20.35 17.62 1.37
N ASN A 80 -20.83 17.26 0.18
CA ASN A 80 -22.26 17.13 -0.09
C ASN A 80 -22.89 16.02 0.77
N TYR A 81 -22.21 14.89 0.92
CA TYR A 81 -22.65 13.81 1.79
C TYR A 81 -22.74 14.29 3.25
N LEU A 82 -21.68 14.91 3.78
CA LEU A 82 -21.64 15.43 5.14
C LEU A 82 -22.73 16.47 5.39
N GLN A 83 -22.95 17.39 4.45
CA GLN A 83 -24.02 18.37 4.52
C GLN A 83 -25.41 17.70 4.55
N SER A 84 -25.64 16.66 3.74
CA SER A 84 -26.90 15.90 3.73
C SER A 84 -27.21 15.21 5.06
N LYS A 85 -26.17 14.97 5.89
CA LYS A 85 -26.29 14.41 7.24
C LYS A 85 -26.36 15.48 8.33
N ASN A 86 -26.43 16.77 7.99
CA ASN A 86 -26.31 17.88 8.92
C ASN A 86 -25.05 17.80 9.79
N ALA A 87 -23.97 17.24 9.25
CA ALA A 87 -22.71 17.12 9.97
C ALA A 87 -22.08 18.50 10.16
N ASN A 88 -21.62 18.81 11.38
CA ASN A 88 -20.88 20.04 11.67
C ASN A 88 -19.37 19.92 11.37
N ILE A 89 -19.06 19.25 10.25
CA ILE A 89 -17.70 19.11 9.72
C ILE A 89 -17.70 19.25 8.20
N SER A 90 -16.58 19.66 7.65
CA SER A 90 -16.26 19.58 6.23
C SER A 90 -14.88 18.97 6.03
N VAL A 91 -14.54 18.59 4.80
CA VAL A 91 -13.23 18.03 4.45
C VAL A 91 -12.47 18.92 3.46
N ASP A 92 -11.14 18.98 3.63
CA ASP A 92 -10.19 19.51 2.65
C ASP A 92 -9.25 18.38 2.22
N ILE A 93 -9.21 18.10 0.92
CA ILE A 93 -8.49 16.94 0.37
C ILE A 93 -7.14 17.37 -0.18
N LYS A 94 -6.08 16.64 0.18
CA LYS A 94 -4.77 16.69 -0.46
C LYS A 94 -4.46 15.33 -1.08
N MET A 95 -4.20 15.33 -2.39
CA MET A 95 -3.70 14.14 -3.08
C MET A 95 -2.19 14.01 -2.84
N VAL A 96 -1.73 12.79 -2.51
CA VAL A 96 -0.33 12.47 -2.22
C VAL A 96 0.11 11.22 -2.96
N SER A 97 1.42 11.03 -3.14
CA SER A 97 1.93 9.81 -3.78
C SER A 97 1.82 8.61 -2.83
N SER A 98 1.69 7.40 -3.38
CA SER A 98 1.80 6.15 -2.61
C SER A 98 3.20 5.93 -2.02
N ASP A 99 4.20 6.69 -2.45
CA ASP A 99 5.56 6.64 -1.87
C ASP A 99 5.69 7.54 -0.63
N ASP A 100 4.68 8.36 -0.30
CA ASP A 100 4.75 9.39 0.73
C ASP A 100 4.25 8.91 2.12
N TYR A 101 4.16 7.60 2.37
CA TYR A 101 3.55 7.08 3.62
C TYR A 101 4.22 7.61 4.90
N GLN A 102 5.54 7.81 4.88
CA GLN A 102 6.26 8.40 6.01
C GLN A 102 5.85 9.88 6.20
N ILE A 103 5.80 10.65 5.11
CA ILE A 103 5.39 12.07 5.14
C ILE A 103 3.96 12.20 5.65
N ILE A 104 3.06 11.31 5.24
CA ILE A 104 1.68 11.28 5.76
C ILE A 104 1.68 11.11 7.28
N SER A 105 2.44 10.13 7.80
CA SER A 105 2.53 9.87 9.23
C SER A 105 3.08 11.07 10.00
N GLU A 106 4.15 11.69 9.49
CA GLU A 106 4.74 12.90 10.08
C GLU A 106 3.78 14.09 10.08
N ASN A 107 3.02 14.30 9.02
CA ASN A 107 2.07 15.40 8.93
C ASN A 107 0.91 15.25 9.92
N ILE A 108 0.45 14.01 10.17
CA ILE A 108 -0.56 13.72 11.19
C ILE A 108 0.00 14.01 12.59
N ALA A 109 1.22 13.54 12.88
CA ALA A 109 1.89 13.78 14.16
C ALA A 109 2.13 15.29 14.44
N LYS A 110 2.46 16.07 13.40
CA LYS A 110 2.65 17.52 13.47
C LYS A 110 1.34 18.33 13.51
N GLY A 111 0.18 17.69 13.33
CA GLY A 111 -1.11 18.36 13.23
C GLY A 111 -1.32 19.15 11.92
N GLU A 112 -0.54 18.86 10.88
CA GLU A 112 -0.68 19.44 9.55
C GLU A 112 -1.82 18.78 8.75
N SER A 113 -2.15 17.52 9.10
CA SER A 113 -3.28 16.76 8.58
C SER A 113 -4.08 16.12 9.73
N ASP A 114 -5.34 15.78 9.48
CA ASP A 114 -6.21 15.09 10.46
C ASP A 114 -6.42 13.61 10.15
N LEU A 115 -6.32 13.23 8.87
CA LEU A 115 -6.42 11.85 8.41
C LEU A 115 -5.45 11.62 7.24
N GLY A 116 -4.83 10.44 7.19
CA GLY A 116 -4.07 10.00 6.04
C GLY A 116 -3.97 8.48 5.94
N PHE A 117 -3.96 7.96 4.72
CA PHE A 117 -3.88 6.51 4.47
C PHE A 117 -2.45 6.04 4.26
N VAL A 118 -2.01 5.08 5.05
CA VAL A 118 -0.66 4.52 5.02
C VAL A 118 -0.68 3.01 4.82
N SER A 119 0.38 2.46 4.24
CA SER A 119 0.52 1.00 4.17
C SER A 119 0.97 0.44 5.51
N SER A 120 0.47 -0.73 5.88
CA SER A 120 0.84 -1.40 7.12
C SER A 120 2.34 -1.65 7.22
N GLY A 121 3.00 -1.99 6.11
CA GLY A 121 4.45 -2.17 6.06
C GLY A 121 5.24 -0.91 6.38
N SER A 122 4.75 0.29 6.01
CA SER A 122 5.43 1.55 6.35
C SER A 122 5.44 1.81 7.86
N LEU A 123 4.42 1.34 8.60
CA LEU A 123 4.35 1.50 10.05
C LEU A 123 5.25 0.52 10.81
N VAL A 124 5.68 -0.58 10.19
CA VAL A 124 6.70 -1.48 10.77
C VAL A 124 8.05 -0.75 10.87
N SER A 125 8.39 0.04 9.84
CA SER A 125 9.68 0.74 9.76
C SER A 125 9.75 2.04 10.54
N VAL A 126 8.61 2.53 11.04
CA VAL A 126 8.51 3.87 11.64
C VAL A 126 8.49 3.75 13.16
N ASN A 127 9.49 4.32 13.81
CA ASN A 127 9.58 4.45 15.28
C ASN A 127 8.66 5.57 15.82
N THR A 128 7.45 5.73 15.30
CA THR A 128 6.53 6.74 15.81
C THR A 128 5.94 6.24 17.13
N PRO A 129 6.07 7.01 18.23
CA PRO A 129 5.45 6.65 19.50
C PRO A 129 3.94 6.45 19.35
N ASP A 130 3.42 5.39 19.96
CA ASP A 130 2.00 5.01 19.95
C ASP A 130 1.05 6.15 20.37
N ASN A 131 1.57 7.10 21.14
CA ASN A 131 0.81 8.22 21.65
C ASN A 131 0.78 9.41 20.68
N GLU A 132 1.25 9.32 19.44
CA GLU A 132 1.14 10.44 18.49
C GLU A 132 -0.18 10.42 17.70
N PHE A 133 -0.82 9.26 17.59
CA PHE A 133 -2.06 9.07 16.84
C PHE A 133 -3.29 8.93 17.73
N ASN A 134 -4.46 9.02 17.10
CA ASN A 134 -5.71 8.58 17.69
C ASN A 134 -5.67 7.07 17.97
N ALA A 135 -6.31 6.63 19.05
CA ALA A 135 -6.42 5.21 19.35
C ALA A 135 -7.31 4.46 18.34
N ASN A 136 -8.27 5.17 17.73
CA ASN A 136 -9.07 4.67 16.62
C ASN A 136 -8.35 4.89 15.29
N ILE A 137 -8.56 3.95 14.38
CA ILE A 137 -8.10 4.01 12.99
C ILE A 137 -9.23 3.65 12.04
N ILE A 138 -9.07 3.99 10.77
CA ILE A 138 -9.94 3.50 9.70
C ILE A 138 -9.23 2.33 9.01
N GLN A 139 -9.74 1.10 9.13
CA GLN A 139 -9.23 -0.02 8.34
C GLN A 139 -9.82 0.08 6.93
N THR A 140 -8.97 0.10 5.89
CA THR A 140 -9.46 -0.06 4.52
C THR A 140 -9.72 -1.53 4.24
N LEU A 141 -10.76 -1.81 3.46
CA LEU A 141 -11.16 -3.13 3.03
C LEU A 141 -10.95 -3.26 1.51
N THR A 142 -10.60 -4.45 1.05
CA THR A 142 -10.41 -4.76 -0.36
C THR A 142 -11.24 -5.96 -0.79
N SER A 143 -11.43 -6.12 -2.10
CA SER A 143 -12.09 -7.29 -2.64
C SER A 143 -11.13 -8.48 -2.58
N ARG A 144 -11.62 -9.60 -2.06
CA ARG A 144 -10.83 -10.83 -1.92
C ARG A 144 -10.49 -11.43 -3.28
N PHE A 145 -9.25 -11.92 -3.42
CA PHE A 145 -8.84 -12.64 -4.62
C PHE A 145 -9.53 -14.00 -4.76
N LEU A 146 -9.74 -14.41 -6.00
CA LEU A 146 -10.28 -15.72 -6.33
C LEU A 146 -9.25 -16.80 -5.93
N GLY A 147 -9.57 -17.59 -4.91
CA GLY A 147 -8.69 -18.64 -4.38
C GLY A 147 -8.22 -18.38 -2.94
N ASP A 148 -8.28 -17.13 -2.47
CA ASP A 148 -7.96 -16.78 -1.08
C ASP A 148 -9.16 -16.99 -0.14
N VAL A 149 -8.93 -16.90 1.16
CA VAL A 149 -9.91 -17.16 2.22
C VAL A 149 -10.59 -15.88 2.71
N LYS A 150 -11.81 -15.97 3.25
CA LYS A 150 -12.49 -14.80 3.80
C LYS A 150 -11.92 -14.41 5.17
N ASP A 151 -11.85 -15.40 6.05
CA ASP A 151 -11.37 -15.24 7.42
C ASP A 151 -9.94 -15.73 7.52
N ALA A 152 -8.98 -14.83 7.30
CA ALA A 152 -7.57 -15.19 7.35
C ALA A 152 -7.08 -15.37 8.79
N ASN A 153 -6.39 -16.48 9.03
CA ASN A 153 -5.69 -16.72 10.29
C ASN A 153 -4.32 -16.03 10.26
N TYR A 154 -4.02 -15.25 11.29
CA TYR A 154 -2.73 -14.56 11.45
C TYR A 154 -1.77 -15.53 12.15
N GLY A 155 -0.92 -16.23 11.39
CA GLY A 155 -0.11 -17.36 11.88
C GLY A 155 -0.54 -18.71 11.33
N THR A 156 -0.87 -18.75 10.04
CA THR A 156 -1.44 -19.91 9.35
C THR A 156 -0.40 -21.03 9.13
N ASP A 157 -0.86 -22.29 9.10
CA ASP A 157 -0.04 -23.42 8.66
C ASP A 157 0.38 -23.26 7.19
N GLY A 158 1.64 -23.54 6.88
CA GLY A 158 2.21 -23.39 5.54
C GLY A 158 1.45 -24.17 4.45
N MET A 159 0.78 -25.28 4.80
CA MET A 159 -0.02 -26.05 3.84
C MET A 159 -1.22 -25.25 3.29
N GLN A 160 -1.92 -24.50 4.13
CA GLN A 160 -3.05 -23.68 3.68
C GLN A 160 -2.58 -22.55 2.76
N LEU A 161 -1.41 -21.96 3.04
CA LEU A 161 -0.82 -20.92 2.19
C LEU A 161 -0.41 -21.46 0.81
N GLN A 162 0.05 -22.71 0.73
CA GLN A 162 0.32 -23.38 -0.55
C GLN A 162 -0.95 -23.67 -1.34
N GLN A 163 -2.04 -24.05 -0.68
CA GLN A 163 -3.34 -24.30 -1.32
C GLN A 163 -3.93 -23.02 -1.94
N ILE A 164 -3.82 -21.88 -1.24
CA ILE A 164 -4.22 -20.57 -1.78
C ILE A 164 -3.42 -20.27 -3.05
N ALA A 165 -2.09 -20.39 -3.00
CA ALA A 165 -1.22 -20.15 -4.16
C ALA A 165 -1.54 -21.07 -5.35
N GLN A 166 -1.91 -22.33 -5.11
CA GLN A 166 -2.36 -23.25 -6.16
C GLN A 166 -3.67 -22.80 -6.81
N ALA A 167 -4.67 -22.41 -6.01
CA ALA A 167 -5.94 -21.90 -6.53
C ALA A 167 -5.75 -20.62 -7.36
N GLU A 168 -4.86 -19.72 -6.90
CA GLU A 168 -4.48 -18.53 -7.66
C GLU A 168 -3.74 -18.87 -8.96
N GLN A 169 -2.84 -19.84 -8.92
CA GLN A 169 -2.10 -20.32 -10.10
C GLN A 169 -3.04 -20.90 -11.16
N GLU A 170 -4.05 -21.66 -10.75
CA GLU A 170 -5.10 -22.16 -11.65
C GLU A 170 -5.86 -21.01 -12.30
N ALA A 171 -6.26 -20.00 -11.53
CA ALA A 171 -6.93 -18.82 -12.08
C ALA A 171 -6.03 -18.06 -13.05
N PHE A 172 -4.76 -17.85 -12.69
CA PHE A 172 -3.75 -17.17 -13.52
C PHE A 172 -3.53 -17.88 -14.87
N ASN A 173 -3.51 -19.22 -14.88
CA ASN A 173 -3.22 -20.02 -16.08
C ASN A 173 -4.40 -20.15 -17.05
N LYS A 174 -5.62 -19.75 -16.67
CA LYS A 174 -6.81 -19.87 -17.55
C LYS A 174 -6.65 -19.11 -18.86
N ILE A 175 -5.99 -17.96 -18.83
CA ILE A 175 -5.68 -17.15 -20.00
C ILE A 175 -4.20 -16.75 -19.90
N PRO A 176 -3.34 -17.10 -20.87
CA PRO A 176 -1.95 -16.65 -20.87
C PRO A 176 -1.85 -15.12 -20.91
N TRP A 177 -0.88 -14.55 -20.18
CA TRP A 177 -0.62 -13.11 -20.16
C TRP A 177 -0.39 -12.57 -21.57
N SER A 178 -1.39 -11.84 -22.08
CA SER A 178 -1.47 -11.42 -23.47
C SER A 178 -2.49 -10.29 -23.63
N ALA A 179 -2.62 -9.73 -24.83
CA ALA A 179 -3.64 -8.74 -25.14
C ALA A 179 -5.06 -9.22 -24.82
N GLN A 180 -5.33 -10.53 -24.86
CA GLN A 180 -6.62 -11.13 -24.52
C GLN A 180 -7.03 -10.83 -23.07
N TRP A 181 -6.11 -10.59 -22.14
CA TRP A 181 -6.48 -10.23 -20.76
C TRP A 181 -7.36 -8.98 -20.70
N ASN A 182 -7.13 -8.02 -21.59
CA ASN A 182 -7.86 -6.77 -21.64
C ASN A 182 -9.29 -6.92 -22.17
N ASP A 183 -9.63 -8.04 -22.81
CA ASP A 183 -10.95 -8.30 -23.34
C ASP A 183 -11.99 -8.45 -22.21
N ALA A 184 -13.14 -7.81 -22.37
CA ALA A 184 -14.20 -7.78 -21.36
C ALA A 184 -15.01 -9.09 -21.30
N GLU A 185 -15.27 -9.71 -22.45
CA GLU A 185 -16.15 -10.86 -22.59
C GLU A 185 -15.34 -12.16 -22.45
N ASN A 186 -14.33 -12.30 -23.30
CA ASN A 186 -13.51 -13.49 -23.51
C ASN A 186 -12.15 -13.41 -22.80
N GLY A 187 -11.84 -12.28 -22.17
CA GLY A 187 -10.60 -12.01 -21.42
C GLY A 187 -10.76 -12.07 -19.92
N ASN A 188 -9.93 -11.31 -19.20
CA ASN A 188 -10.00 -11.15 -17.74
C ASN A 188 -10.72 -9.85 -17.32
N GLY A 189 -11.19 -9.04 -18.28
CA GLY A 189 -12.04 -7.88 -18.05
C GLY A 189 -11.34 -6.71 -17.36
N TRP A 190 -10.43 -6.03 -18.06
CA TRP A 190 -9.81 -4.81 -17.55
C TRP A 190 -10.82 -3.67 -17.47
N ASN A 191 -11.10 -3.16 -16.27
CA ASN A 191 -12.09 -2.10 -16.08
C ASN A 191 -11.49 -0.69 -15.93
N GLY A 192 -10.19 -0.52 -16.18
CA GLY A 192 -9.48 0.74 -15.95
C GLY A 192 -8.53 0.68 -14.75
N SER A 193 -8.79 -0.19 -13.78
CA SER A 193 -7.96 -0.36 -12.58
C SER A 193 -7.52 -1.81 -12.32
N SER A 194 -8.35 -2.78 -12.70
CA SER A 194 -8.10 -4.19 -12.40
C SER A 194 -8.82 -5.11 -13.39
N TYR A 195 -8.36 -6.36 -13.44
CA TYR A 195 -9.00 -7.50 -14.07
C TYR A 195 -9.98 -8.15 -13.11
N THR A 196 -11.28 -7.92 -13.31
CA THR A 196 -12.30 -8.25 -12.32
C THR A 196 -12.49 -9.76 -12.10
N LYS A 197 -12.12 -10.60 -13.07
CA LYS A 197 -12.26 -12.06 -12.98
C LYS A 197 -11.33 -12.73 -11.95
N PHE A 198 -10.35 -12.00 -11.42
CA PHE A 198 -9.47 -12.49 -10.33
C PHE A 198 -9.99 -12.17 -8.93
N TYR A 199 -11.18 -11.59 -8.81
CA TYR A 199 -11.76 -11.20 -7.53
C TYR A 199 -13.05 -11.98 -7.30
N ALA A 200 -13.21 -12.54 -6.11
CA ALA A 200 -14.40 -13.31 -5.75
C ALA A 200 -15.63 -12.40 -5.58
N ASP A 201 -15.41 -11.17 -5.10
CA ASP A 201 -16.46 -10.30 -4.60
C ASP A 201 -16.33 -8.86 -5.17
N TYR A 202 -15.92 -8.72 -6.44
CA TYR A 202 -15.51 -7.43 -7.03
C TYR A 202 -16.57 -6.33 -6.93
N ASN A 203 -17.83 -6.69 -7.16
CA ASN A 203 -18.94 -5.75 -7.18
C ASN A 203 -19.64 -5.62 -5.83
N SER A 204 -19.19 -6.35 -4.79
CA SER A 204 -19.83 -6.25 -3.48
C SER A 204 -19.68 -4.84 -2.91
N THR A 205 -20.79 -4.31 -2.42
CA THR A 205 -20.85 -3.13 -1.57
C THR A 205 -21.07 -3.50 -0.10
N ASP A 206 -21.34 -4.78 0.18
CA ASP A 206 -21.42 -5.29 1.54
C ASP A 206 -20.00 -5.53 2.07
N SER A 207 -19.61 -4.79 3.10
CA SER A 207 -18.31 -4.92 3.77
C SER A 207 -18.08 -6.33 4.31
N LYS A 208 -19.15 -7.10 4.59
CA LYS A 208 -19.04 -8.50 4.99
C LYS A 208 -18.43 -9.38 3.92
N ASN A 209 -18.38 -8.97 2.65
CA ASN A 209 -17.73 -9.75 1.58
C ASN A 209 -16.36 -9.18 1.19
N LEU A 210 -15.88 -8.16 1.91
CA LEU A 210 -14.57 -7.58 1.74
C LEU A 210 -13.63 -8.11 2.83
N VAL A 211 -12.33 -7.92 2.62
CA VAL A 211 -11.28 -8.34 3.55
C VAL A 211 -10.40 -7.17 3.94
N GLY A 212 -10.01 -7.10 5.21
CA GLY A 212 -9.12 -6.06 5.76
C GLY A 212 -7.64 -6.43 5.73
N TYR A 213 -7.21 -7.30 4.81
CA TYR A 213 -5.85 -7.80 4.74
C TYR A 213 -5.34 -7.95 3.30
N GLN A 214 -4.02 -8.14 3.16
CA GLN A 214 -3.31 -8.50 1.93
C GLN A 214 -2.22 -9.54 2.23
N ARG A 215 -1.70 -10.21 1.21
CA ARG A 215 -0.53 -11.11 1.33
C ARG A 215 0.56 -10.75 0.34
N GLY A 216 1.72 -11.38 0.53
CA GLY A 216 2.75 -11.52 -0.50
C GLY A 216 2.61 -12.85 -1.24
N LEU A 217 3.22 -12.93 -2.41
CA LEU A 217 3.35 -14.12 -3.23
C LEU A 217 4.82 -14.52 -3.34
N VAL A 218 5.09 -15.82 -3.22
CA VAL A 218 6.38 -16.42 -3.59
C VAL A 218 6.21 -17.14 -4.93
N ALA A 219 6.75 -16.55 -6.00
CA ALA A 219 6.72 -17.10 -7.35
C ALA A 219 8.07 -17.71 -7.73
N ILE A 220 8.03 -18.83 -8.45
CA ILE A 220 9.17 -19.50 -9.07
C ILE A 220 9.12 -19.25 -10.58
N VAL A 221 10.26 -18.88 -11.17
CA VAL A 221 10.46 -18.73 -12.61
C VAL A 221 11.62 -19.62 -13.02
N ALA A 222 11.27 -20.82 -13.47
CA ALA A 222 12.23 -21.85 -13.85
C ALA A 222 11.57 -22.94 -14.70
N ASN A 223 12.38 -23.85 -15.25
CA ASN A 223 11.88 -25.08 -15.86
C ASN A 223 11.41 -26.08 -14.79
N ASP A 224 10.82 -27.20 -15.22
CA ASP A 224 10.22 -28.18 -14.32
C ASP A 224 11.23 -28.80 -13.34
N GLU A 225 12.43 -29.15 -13.81
CA GLU A 225 13.47 -29.76 -12.98
C GLU A 225 13.92 -28.82 -11.85
N VAL A 226 14.25 -27.57 -12.19
CA VAL A 226 14.69 -26.56 -11.22
C VAL A 226 13.54 -26.19 -10.27
N THR A 227 12.31 -26.11 -10.78
CA THR A 227 11.11 -25.88 -9.95
C THR A 227 10.96 -26.95 -8.88
N GLN A 228 11.11 -28.24 -9.24
CA GLN A 228 11.04 -29.34 -8.27
C GLN A 228 12.17 -29.27 -7.23
N LYS A 229 13.39 -28.89 -7.63
CA LYS A 229 14.50 -28.71 -6.68
C LYS A 229 14.25 -27.57 -5.70
N ILE A 230 13.69 -26.44 -6.16
CA ILE A 230 13.31 -25.32 -5.28
C ILE A 230 12.22 -25.76 -4.29
N ILE A 231 11.17 -26.44 -4.76
CA ILE A 231 10.10 -26.98 -3.90
C ILE A 231 10.67 -27.98 -2.89
N GLN A 232 11.59 -28.84 -3.32
CA GLN A 232 12.25 -29.80 -2.44
C GLN A 232 13.10 -29.08 -1.37
N ALA A 233 13.85 -28.05 -1.75
CA ALA A 233 14.63 -27.24 -0.81
C ALA A 233 13.72 -26.55 0.22
N TRP A 234 12.55 -26.05 -0.22
CA TRP A 234 11.53 -25.51 0.65
C TRP A 234 10.99 -26.55 1.64
N ASN A 235 10.50 -27.69 1.14
CA ASN A 235 9.90 -28.75 1.95
C ASN A 235 10.89 -29.38 2.94
N ASN A 236 12.13 -29.56 2.50
CA ASN A 236 13.22 -30.09 3.34
C ASN A 236 13.83 -29.02 4.26
N LYS A 237 13.32 -27.78 4.23
CA LYS A 237 13.81 -26.66 5.03
C LYS A 237 15.31 -26.40 4.83
N ASN A 238 15.82 -26.64 3.63
CA ASN A 238 17.21 -26.40 3.26
C ASN A 238 17.37 -24.95 2.76
N LEU A 239 17.61 -24.03 3.71
CA LEU A 239 17.75 -22.60 3.42
C LEU A 239 18.89 -22.31 2.43
N ALA A 240 20.04 -22.99 2.57
CA ALA A 240 21.20 -22.74 1.72
C ALA A 240 20.92 -23.09 0.26
N GLU A 241 20.29 -24.26 0.04
CA GLU A 241 19.88 -24.70 -1.29
C GLU A 241 18.81 -23.76 -1.87
N PHE A 242 17.78 -23.41 -1.09
CA PHE A 242 16.72 -22.51 -1.55
C PHE A 242 17.26 -21.14 -1.99
N VAL A 243 18.14 -20.53 -1.19
CA VAL A 243 18.76 -19.23 -1.51
C VAL A 243 19.72 -19.33 -2.71
N SER A 244 20.29 -20.51 -2.97
CA SER A 244 21.24 -20.69 -4.07
C SER A 244 20.63 -20.41 -5.45
N TYR A 245 19.31 -20.58 -5.60
CA TYR A 245 18.53 -20.28 -6.81
C TYR A 245 18.26 -18.79 -7.04
N GLY A 246 18.67 -17.91 -6.11
CA GLY A 246 18.51 -16.47 -6.24
C GLY A 246 17.11 -15.98 -5.89
N LEU A 247 17.05 -14.95 -5.05
CA LEU A 247 15.83 -14.33 -4.53
C LEU A 247 15.71 -12.89 -5.02
N GLY A 248 14.63 -12.60 -5.76
CA GLY A 248 14.19 -11.27 -6.15
C GLY A 248 13.32 -10.68 -5.05
N ILE A 249 13.83 -9.70 -4.31
CA ILE A 249 13.16 -9.10 -3.15
C ILE A 249 12.75 -7.64 -3.43
N GLY A 250 11.79 -7.13 -2.65
CA GLY A 250 11.40 -5.72 -2.68
C GLY A 250 12.35 -4.80 -1.92
N LYS A 251 11.98 -3.51 -1.83
CA LYS A 251 12.66 -2.56 -0.95
C LYS A 251 12.44 -2.96 0.52
N PRO A 252 13.38 -2.66 1.44
CA PRO A 252 13.23 -2.94 2.87
C PRO A 252 11.99 -2.35 3.54
N SER A 253 11.36 -1.32 2.96
CA SER A 253 10.11 -0.74 3.46
C SER A 253 8.84 -1.43 2.98
N SER A 254 8.95 -2.49 2.16
CA SER A 254 7.80 -3.16 1.56
C SER A 254 7.22 -4.24 2.47
N GLY A 255 5.94 -4.11 2.83
CA GLY A 255 5.20 -5.15 3.57
C GLY A 255 5.23 -6.50 2.85
N SER A 256 4.59 -6.57 1.69
CA SER A 256 4.38 -7.79 0.90
C SER A 256 5.62 -8.37 0.20
N LYS A 257 6.62 -7.54 -0.12
CA LYS A 257 7.80 -7.95 -0.91
C LYS A 257 9.08 -8.06 -0.10
N TYR A 258 9.04 -7.71 1.19
CA TYR A 258 10.18 -7.79 2.09
C TYR A 258 9.80 -8.35 3.46
N PHE A 259 8.95 -7.67 4.23
CA PHE A 259 8.63 -8.10 5.60
C PHE A 259 7.86 -9.42 5.66
N LEU A 260 6.83 -9.60 4.83
CA LEU A 260 6.04 -10.84 4.83
C LEU A 260 6.83 -12.05 4.32
N PRO A 261 7.59 -11.96 3.21
CA PRO A 261 8.46 -13.05 2.80
C PRO A 261 9.54 -13.37 3.85
N GLU A 262 10.11 -12.36 4.52
CA GLU A 262 11.10 -12.58 5.58
C GLU A 262 10.48 -13.34 6.76
N ALA A 263 9.32 -12.90 7.25
CA ALA A 263 8.59 -13.56 8.32
C ALA A 263 8.21 -15.01 7.95
N LEU A 264 7.72 -15.22 6.72
CA LEU A 264 7.41 -16.55 6.21
C LEU A 264 8.66 -17.44 6.15
N MET A 265 9.77 -16.94 5.61
CA MET A 265 11.02 -17.70 5.54
C MET A 265 11.57 -18.01 6.94
N LYS A 266 11.44 -17.10 7.90
CA LYS A 266 11.80 -17.37 9.31
C LYS A 266 10.99 -18.54 9.85
N LYS A 267 9.66 -18.52 9.68
CA LYS A 267 8.76 -19.60 10.10
C LYS A 267 9.10 -20.93 9.41
N GLN A 268 9.36 -20.91 8.10
CA GLN A 268 9.67 -22.10 7.32
C GLN A 268 11.02 -22.73 7.71
N PHE A 269 12.09 -21.93 7.77
CA PHE A 269 13.45 -22.43 7.83
C PHE A 269 14.05 -22.49 9.25
N ASN A 270 13.60 -21.66 10.21
CA ASN A 270 14.15 -21.67 11.58
C ASN A 270 13.70 -22.87 12.42
N THR A 271 12.83 -23.72 11.87
CA THR A 271 12.45 -24.99 12.49
C THR A 271 13.43 -26.13 12.15
N ALA A 272 14.38 -25.90 11.24
CA ALA A 272 15.45 -26.86 10.96
C ALA A 272 16.61 -26.73 11.96
N GLN A 273 17.24 -27.86 12.31
CA GLN A 273 18.41 -27.85 13.20
C GLN A 273 19.54 -27.01 12.58
N ASN A 274 20.12 -26.10 13.38
CA ASN A 274 21.24 -25.23 13.00
C ASN A 274 20.96 -24.17 11.92
N VAL A 275 19.69 -23.84 11.64
CA VAL A 275 19.31 -22.71 10.79
C VAL A 275 18.74 -21.59 11.65
N GLN A 276 19.32 -20.39 11.51
CA GLN A 276 18.79 -19.18 12.13
C GLN A 276 18.82 -18.02 11.12
N LEU A 277 17.75 -17.90 10.34
CA LEU A 277 17.44 -16.71 9.57
C LEU A 277 17.02 -15.60 10.54
N LYS A 278 17.81 -14.53 10.60
CA LYS A 278 17.56 -13.35 11.45
C LYS A 278 16.85 -12.22 10.71
N SER A 279 17.30 -11.95 9.48
CA SER A 279 16.72 -10.96 8.59
C SER A 279 17.18 -11.22 7.16
N PHE A 280 16.55 -10.60 6.17
CA PHE A 280 17.04 -10.56 4.80
C PHE A 280 18.34 -9.74 4.67
N ALA A 281 18.59 -8.77 5.54
CA ALA A 281 19.88 -8.08 5.58
C ALA A 281 21.01 -9.05 5.94
N ASP A 282 20.88 -9.78 7.05
CA ASP A 282 21.83 -10.80 7.50
C ASP A 282 21.98 -11.91 6.45
N LEU A 283 20.87 -12.30 5.80
CA LEU A 283 20.89 -13.33 4.76
C LEU A 283 21.64 -12.84 3.51
N SER A 284 21.50 -11.56 3.14
CA SER A 284 22.19 -10.95 2.01
C SER A 284 23.71 -10.89 2.25
N GLU A 285 24.14 -10.63 3.49
CA GLU A 285 25.56 -10.68 3.86
C GLU A 285 26.12 -12.10 3.77
N LYS A 286 25.36 -13.10 4.25
CA LYS A 286 25.77 -14.51 4.23
C LYS A 286 25.80 -15.12 2.83
N TYR A 287 24.85 -14.76 1.96
CA TYR A 287 24.72 -15.25 0.60
C TYR A 287 24.85 -14.10 -0.40
N SER A 288 26.02 -13.46 -0.40
CA SER A 288 26.31 -12.30 -1.24
C SER A 288 25.92 -12.54 -2.71
N GLY A 289 25.12 -11.61 -3.26
CA GLY A 289 24.65 -11.64 -4.64
C GLY A 289 23.49 -12.61 -4.91
N LYS A 290 23.00 -13.34 -3.91
CA LYS A 290 21.82 -14.22 -4.05
C LYS A 290 20.51 -13.53 -3.71
N LEU A 291 20.54 -12.49 -2.89
CA LEU A 291 19.39 -11.63 -2.64
C LEU A 291 19.57 -10.34 -3.43
N VAL A 292 18.67 -10.08 -4.37
CA VAL A 292 18.76 -8.93 -5.28
C VAL A 292 17.42 -8.21 -5.29
N GLN A 293 17.45 -6.87 -5.24
CA GLN A 293 16.23 -6.11 -5.41
C GLN A 293 15.75 -6.22 -6.87
N ALA A 294 14.73 -7.05 -7.11
CA ALA A 294 14.19 -7.34 -8.44
C ALA A 294 12.68 -7.49 -8.35
N LYS A 295 11.98 -7.02 -9.39
CA LYS A 295 10.52 -7.16 -9.48
C LYS A 295 10.17 -8.42 -10.24
N PHE A 296 9.10 -9.08 -9.82
CA PHE A 296 8.55 -10.21 -10.56
C PHE A 296 8.15 -9.82 -11.99
N THR A 297 7.65 -8.59 -12.20
CA THR A 297 7.37 -8.04 -13.54
C THR A 297 8.59 -7.88 -14.45
N GLU A 298 9.78 -8.07 -13.92
CA GLU A 298 11.06 -7.95 -14.61
C GLU A 298 11.79 -9.31 -14.61
N ALA A 299 11.10 -10.42 -14.28
CA ALA A 299 11.73 -11.75 -14.18
C ALA A 299 12.37 -12.18 -15.51
N SER A 300 11.73 -11.82 -16.63
CA SER A 300 12.20 -12.08 -17.99
C SER A 300 13.22 -11.06 -18.51
N ASP A 301 13.71 -10.12 -17.69
CA ASP A 301 14.79 -9.23 -18.09
C ASP A 301 16.16 -9.94 -18.00
N GLU A 302 17.06 -9.63 -18.93
CA GLU A 302 18.41 -10.24 -19.00
C GLU A 302 19.19 -10.12 -17.68
N LYS A 303 19.08 -8.96 -17.00
CA LYS A 303 19.73 -8.69 -15.70
C LYS A 303 19.27 -9.64 -14.58
N ASN A 304 18.07 -10.22 -14.71
CA ASN A 304 17.43 -11.04 -13.69
C ASN A 304 17.42 -12.52 -14.05
N LYS A 305 17.99 -12.95 -15.18
CA LYS A 305 17.89 -14.34 -15.69
C LYS A 305 18.33 -15.45 -14.73
N ASN A 306 19.22 -15.13 -13.80
CA ASN A 306 19.75 -16.07 -12.79
C ASN A 306 19.00 -16.04 -11.45
N ILE A 307 17.90 -15.28 -11.36
CA ILE A 307 17.03 -15.22 -10.19
C ILE A 307 15.82 -16.10 -10.49
N HIS A 308 15.56 -17.13 -9.68
CA HIS A 308 14.45 -18.04 -9.93
C HIS A 308 13.29 -17.89 -8.95
N ILE A 309 13.47 -17.18 -7.83
CA ILE A 309 12.42 -16.99 -6.83
C ILE A 309 12.16 -15.50 -6.70
N PHE A 310 10.90 -15.07 -6.79
CA PHE A 310 10.51 -13.67 -6.71
C PHE A 310 9.44 -13.48 -5.62
N PHE A 311 9.59 -12.42 -4.84
CA PHE A 311 8.57 -11.95 -3.91
C PHE A 311 7.81 -10.78 -4.49
N ASP A 312 6.49 -10.88 -4.54
CA ASP A 312 5.62 -9.82 -5.01
C ASP A 312 4.39 -9.67 -4.11
N ASN A 313 3.55 -8.68 -4.39
CA ASN A 313 2.21 -8.66 -3.82
C ASN A 313 1.41 -9.87 -4.33
N GLU A 314 0.54 -10.42 -3.48
CA GLU A 314 -0.48 -11.37 -3.91
C GLU A 314 -1.29 -10.83 -5.10
N ALA A 315 -1.55 -11.71 -6.06
CA ALA A 315 -2.27 -11.44 -7.29
C ALA A 315 -1.89 -10.12 -8.00
N SER A 316 -0.62 -9.72 -8.01
CA SER A 316 -0.16 -8.47 -8.63
C SER A 316 -0.49 -8.33 -10.12
N TYR A 317 -0.64 -9.47 -10.80
CA TYR A 317 -1.12 -9.57 -12.18
C TYR A 317 -2.57 -9.09 -12.34
N SER A 318 -3.40 -9.12 -11.29
CA SER A 318 -4.82 -8.73 -11.36
C SER A 318 -5.03 -7.22 -11.48
N TYR A 319 -4.09 -6.39 -11.04
CA TYR A 319 -4.17 -4.92 -11.12
C TYR A 319 -3.01 -4.31 -11.91
N THR A 320 -2.25 -5.14 -12.64
CA THR A 320 -1.27 -4.67 -13.61
C THR A 320 -1.84 -4.82 -15.00
N LYS A 321 -2.07 -3.73 -15.75
CA LYS A 321 -2.59 -3.84 -17.12
C LYS A 321 -1.54 -4.41 -18.07
N TYR A 322 -1.94 -5.40 -18.88
CA TYR A 322 -1.20 -5.85 -20.06
C TYR A 322 -1.00 -4.70 -21.05
N LYS A 323 0.24 -4.57 -21.52
CA LYS A 323 0.67 -3.67 -22.60
C LYS A 323 1.70 -4.42 -23.43
N ASP A 324 1.71 -4.23 -24.76
CA ASP A 324 2.71 -4.88 -25.62
C ASP A 324 4.15 -4.48 -25.25
N SER A 325 4.35 -3.24 -24.81
CA SER A 325 5.64 -2.78 -24.27
C SER A 325 6.08 -3.47 -22.97
N LYS A 326 5.20 -4.28 -22.36
CA LYS A 326 5.44 -5.10 -21.17
C LYS A 326 4.89 -6.52 -21.36
N ALA A 327 5.04 -7.06 -22.58
CA ALA A 327 4.53 -8.39 -22.93
C ALA A 327 5.06 -9.51 -22.02
N TYR A 328 6.20 -9.30 -21.33
CA TYR A 328 6.82 -10.28 -20.45
C TYR A 328 6.74 -9.95 -18.94
N ALA A 329 5.83 -9.06 -18.52
CA ALA A 329 5.67 -8.76 -17.10
C ALA A 329 5.17 -9.97 -16.30
N TYR A 330 4.24 -10.75 -16.83
CA TYR A 330 3.81 -12.01 -16.23
C TYR A 330 3.81 -13.12 -17.28
N ALA A 331 4.84 -13.11 -18.14
CA ALA A 331 5.09 -14.13 -19.15
C ALA A 331 6.59 -14.36 -19.29
N ILE A 332 6.95 -15.49 -19.90
CA ILE A 332 8.33 -15.90 -20.12
C ILE A 332 8.81 -15.40 -21.47
N ASN A 333 9.97 -14.74 -21.49
CA ASN A 333 10.69 -14.47 -22.73
C ASN A 333 11.51 -15.72 -23.11
N PRO A 334 11.13 -16.48 -24.16
CA PRO A 334 11.80 -17.75 -24.49
C PRO A 334 13.24 -17.56 -24.98
N THR A 335 13.65 -16.35 -25.38
CA THR A 335 15.05 -16.05 -25.75
C THR A 335 15.95 -15.90 -24.53
N ILE A 336 15.40 -15.43 -23.40
CA ILE A 336 16.15 -15.18 -22.16
C ILE A 336 16.03 -16.39 -21.21
N ARG A 337 14.85 -16.99 -21.17
CA ARG A 337 14.45 -18.09 -20.27
C ARG A 337 13.77 -19.20 -21.08
N PRO A 338 14.50 -19.95 -21.91
CA PRO A 338 13.92 -21.03 -22.70
C PRO A 338 13.34 -22.11 -21.79
N GLU A 339 12.15 -22.62 -22.12
CA GLU A 339 11.48 -23.74 -21.44
C GLU A 339 11.12 -23.49 -19.96
N GLU A 340 11.26 -22.25 -19.49
CA GLU A 340 10.83 -21.88 -18.14
C GLU A 340 9.35 -21.55 -18.08
N LYS A 341 8.79 -21.61 -16.87
CA LYS A 341 7.41 -21.20 -16.58
C LYS A 341 7.33 -20.50 -15.23
N ILE A 342 6.20 -19.85 -15.00
CA ILE A 342 5.83 -19.27 -13.71
C ILE A 342 5.11 -20.34 -12.88
N THR A 343 5.53 -20.53 -11.64
CA THR A 343 4.88 -21.42 -10.66
C THR A 343 4.74 -20.68 -9.33
N PHE A 344 3.52 -20.57 -8.79
CA PHE A 344 3.29 -20.00 -7.46
C PHE A 344 3.59 -21.07 -6.40
N LEU A 345 4.60 -20.82 -5.56
CA LEU A 345 5.02 -21.74 -4.51
C LEU A 345 4.07 -21.68 -3.31
N THR A 346 3.82 -20.46 -2.81
CA THR A 346 3.03 -20.19 -1.61
C THR A 346 2.71 -18.70 -1.53
N VAL A 347 1.67 -18.32 -0.79
CA VAL A 347 1.45 -16.94 -0.34
C VAL A 347 1.99 -16.76 1.08
N THR A 348 2.02 -15.53 1.59
CA THR A 348 2.43 -15.26 2.97
C THR A 348 1.26 -15.28 3.95
N ASP A 349 1.57 -15.22 5.25
CA ASP A 349 0.59 -14.81 6.26
C ASP A 349 -0.07 -13.47 5.90
N PRO A 350 -1.31 -13.23 6.36
CA PRO A 350 -2.03 -12.00 6.09
C PRO A 350 -1.38 -10.82 6.82
N LEU A 351 -1.24 -9.69 6.14
CA LEU A 351 -0.92 -8.39 6.73
C LEU A 351 -2.19 -7.54 6.68
N PRO A 352 -2.52 -6.76 7.73
CA PRO A 352 -3.60 -5.80 7.61
C PRO A 352 -3.43 -4.93 6.36
N PHE A 353 -4.52 -4.63 5.67
CA PHE A 353 -4.47 -3.74 4.51
C PHE A 353 -4.20 -2.31 4.96
N ASN A 354 -4.11 -1.36 4.03
CA ASN A 354 -3.84 0.04 4.37
C ASN A 354 -4.78 0.56 5.47
N ILE A 355 -4.28 1.45 6.32
CA ILE A 355 -5.07 2.05 7.39
C ILE A 355 -5.06 3.57 7.27
N GLY A 356 -6.17 4.19 7.63
CA GLY A 356 -6.28 5.61 7.90
C GLY A 356 -5.85 5.90 9.32
N ILE A 357 -4.69 6.54 9.48
CA ILE A 357 -4.24 7.07 10.76
C ILE A 357 -4.82 8.47 10.98
N LEU A 358 -5.22 8.77 12.22
CA LEU A 358 -5.91 10.02 12.55
C LEU A 358 -5.18 10.84 13.60
N SER A 359 -5.36 12.15 13.51
CA SER A 359 -4.97 13.05 14.59
C SER A 359 -5.85 12.80 15.82
N LYS A 360 -5.30 13.07 17.01
CA LYS A 360 -6.05 12.97 18.27
C LYS A 360 -7.26 13.90 18.35
N ASN A 361 -7.31 14.91 17.49
CA ASN A 361 -8.37 15.90 17.48
C ASN A 361 -9.63 15.39 16.77
N VAL A 362 -9.58 14.25 16.08
CA VAL A 362 -10.74 13.64 15.41
C VAL A 362 -11.47 12.71 16.37
N ASN A 363 -12.72 13.01 16.70
CA ASN A 363 -13.50 12.17 17.62
C ASN A 363 -14.22 11.01 16.89
N SER A 364 -14.78 10.06 17.63
CA SER A 364 -15.44 8.86 17.06
C SER A 364 -16.64 9.17 16.16
N GLU A 365 -17.39 10.24 16.46
CA GLU A 365 -18.51 10.67 15.61
C GLU A 365 -18.01 11.17 14.25
N GLN A 366 -16.95 11.99 14.27
CA GLN A 366 -16.28 12.47 13.05
C GLN A 366 -15.72 11.30 12.24
N ILE A 367 -15.09 10.31 12.89
CA ILE A 367 -14.59 9.11 12.22
C ILE A 367 -15.73 8.36 11.52
N SER A 368 -16.85 8.14 12.21
CA SER A 368 -18.02 7.46 11.62
C SER A 368 -18.57 8.21 10.41
N LEU A 369 -18.68 9.54 10.49
CA LEU A 369 -19.15 10.37 9.37
C LEU A 369 -18.18 10.34 8.18
N ILE A 370 -16.87 10.35 8.44
CA ILE A 370 -15.84 10.24 7.40
C ILE A 370 -15.89 8.87 6.71
N ILE A 371 -16.00 7.77 7.47
CA ILE A 371 -16.16 6.41 6.91
C ILE A 371 -17.36 6.35 5.97
N GLN A 372 -18.52 6.86 6.42
CA GLN A 372 -19.73 6.88 5.60
C GLN A 372 -19.59 7.72 4.33
N ALA A 373 -18.89 8.87 4.41
CA ALA A 373 -18.60 9.69 3.25
C ALA A 373 -17.64 8.98 2.26
N LEU A 374 -16.65 8.23 2.77
CA LEU A 374 -15.74 7.43 1.96
C LEU A 374 -16.45 6.24 1.27
N ASP A 375 -17.38 5.57 1.95
CA ASP A 375 -18.21 4.52 1.36
C ASP A 375 -19.14 5.07 0.26
N ASN A 376 -19.64 6.30 0.43
CA ASN A 376 -20.40 6.98 -0.62
C ASN A 376 -19.57 7.18 -1.90
N LEU A 377 -18.30 7.57 -1.78
CA LEU A 377 -17.39 7.67 -2.93
C LEU A 377 -17.19 6.35 -3.68
N ASN A 378 -17.25 5.22 -2.97
CA ASN A 378 -17.13 3.89 -3.58
C ASN A 378 -18.36 3.50 -4.38
N THR A 379 -19.54 3.93 -3.95
CA THR A 379 -20.80 3.73 -4.69
C THR A 379 -20.80 4.58 -5.96
N GLU A 380 -20.25 5.79 -5.89
CA GLU A 380 -20.07 6.68 -7.05
C GLU A 380 -18.88 6.30 -7.94
N SER A 381 -18.08 5.30 -7.56
CA SER A 381 -16.88 4.84 -8.28
C SER A 381 -15.83 5.93 -8.56
N ILE A 382 -15.76 6.95 -7.70
CA ILE A 382 -14.85 8.11 -7.89
C ILE A 382 -13.41 7.75 -7.51
N TYR A 383 -13.23 7.05 -6.38
CA TYR A 383 -11.92 6.94 -5.74
C TYR A 383 -11.52 5.52 -5.34
N GLY A 384 -12.12 4.96 -4.29
CA GLY A 384 -11.50 3.88 -3.52
C GLY A 384 -11.15 2.65 -4.35
N ARG A 385 -12.06 2.22 -5.25
CA ARG A 385 -11.79 1.09 -6.18
C ARG A 385 -10.57 1.30 -7.07
N ASN A 386 -10.22 2.54 -7.42
CA ASN A 386 -9.04 2.87 -8.25
C ASN A 386 -7.72 2.79 -7.48
N VAL A 387 -7.77 2.68 -6.15
CA VAL A 387 -6.61 2.46 -5.27
C VAL A 387 -6.73 1.15 -4.48
N GLY A 388 -7.73 0.32 -4.77
CA GLY A 388 -7.97 -0.96 -4.11
C GLY A 388 -8.74 -0.89 -2.79
N PHE A 389 -9.30 0.27 -2.42
CA PHE A 389 -10.13 0.46 -1.21
C PHE A 389 -11.61 0.30 -1.55
N PHE A 390 -12.14 -0.91 -1.37
CA PHE A 390 -13.54 -1.25 -1.69
C PHE A 390 -14.51 -0.92 -0.55
N GLY A 391 -14.00 -0.71 0.66
CA GLY A 391 -14.79 -0.28 1.81
C GLY A 391 -13.92 0.18 2.95
N TYR A 392 -14.55 0.64 4.03
CA TYR A 392 -13.88 1.16 5.21
C TYR A 392 -14.59 0.70 6.48
N GLU A 393 -13.85 0.45 7.54
CA GLU A 393 -14.43 0.14 8.85
C GLU A 393 -13.66 0.82 9.98
N ASN A 394 -14.34 1.06 11.10
CA ASN A 394 -13.69 1.57 12.29
C ASN A 394 -12.91 0.44 12.97
N SER A 395 -11.69 0.71 13.41
CA SER A 395 -10.84 -0.24 14.12
C SER A 395 -9.97 0.49 15.15
N THR A 396 -9.10 -0.24 15.84
CA THR A 396 -8.19 0.32 16.83
C THR A 396 -6.74 0.09 16.44
N PHE A 397 -5.87 1.03 16.82
CA PHE A 397 -4.44 0.89 16.64
C PHE A 397 -3.87 -0.31 17.44
N ALA A 398 -4.49 -0.65 18.57
CA ALA A 398 -4.13 -1.81 19.38
C ALA A 398 -4.40 -3.15 18.64
N ASP A 399 -5.57 -3.28 18.03
CA ASP A 399 -5.92 -4.48 17.25
C ASP A 399 -5.02 -4.61 16.02
N PHE A 400 -4.78 -3.50 15.32
CA PHE A 400 -3.84 -3.44 14.19
C PHE A 400 -2.45 -3.95 14.58
N LYS A 401 -1.87 -3.46 15.70
CA LYS A 401 -0.56 -3.91 16.18
C LYS A 401 -0.56 -5.37 16.59
N THR A 402 -1.65 -5.86 17.18
CA THR A 402 -1.78 -7.28 17.55
C THR A 402 -1.71 -8.16 16.30
N LYS A 403 -2.49 -7.83 15.25
CA LYS A 403 -2.44 -8.51 13.96
C LYS A 403 -1.04 -8.45 13.34
N LEU A 404 -0.41 -7.28 13.35
CA LEU A 404 0.93 -7.07 12.82
C LEU A 404 1.98 -7.97 13.49
N LYS A 405 2.00 -8.03 14.82
CA LYS A 405 2.90 -8.91 15.58
C LYS A 405 2.69 -10.38 15.28
N GLN A 406 1.43 -10.83 15.22
CA GLN A 406 1.09 -12.21 14.86
C GLN A 406 1.60 -12.58 13.46
N THR A 407 1.43 -11.67 12.48
CA THR A 407 1.95 -11.86 11.13
C THR A 407 3.48 -11.99 11.13
N LEU A 408 4.17 -11.04 11.77
CA LEU A 408 5.63 -10.95 11.74
C LEU A 408 6.33 -11.96 12.67
N GLY A 409 5.59 -12.59 13.59
CA GLY A 409 6.13 -13.55 14.56
C GLY A 409 6.91 -12.89 15.69
N GLU A 410 6.46 -11.71 16.14
CA GLU A 410 7.06 -10.90 17.22
C GLU A 410 6.36 -11.02 18.58
#